data_AF-A0A848YN88-F1
#
_entry.id   AF-A0A848YN88-F1
#
_cell.length_a   1.000
_cell.length_b   1.000
_cell.length_c   1.000
_cell.angle_alpha   90.00
_cell.angle_beta   90.00
_cell.angle_gamma   90.00
#
_symmetry.space_group_name_H-M   'P 1'
#
loop_
_entity.id
_entity.type
_entity.pdbx_description
1 polymer ?
#
loop_
_entity_poly.entity_id
_entity_poly.type
_entity_poly.pdbx_seq_one_letter_code
_entity_poly.pdbx_strand_id
1 'polypeptide(L)'
;MRPGTLPAWIGFPLGAIDDLVSGQPFGSAILLWSIALLAFEWFESRFPWRGFLQDWLASAIACGSYVLLAAFISGAVLSLPILAAIVPQLLLSMALYPIVAAMVAALDRIRLIRIKEIR
;
A
#
# COMPACT_ATOMS: atom_id res chain seq x y z
N MET A 1 -2.61 10.29 -2.52
CA MET A 1 -4.00 9.91 -2.85
C MET A 1 -4.70 11.20 -3.25
N ARG A 2 -5.69 11.22 -4.15
CA ARG A 2 -6.44 12.49 -4.30
C ARG A 2 -7.00 12.84 -2.91
N PRO A 3 -6.84 14.08 -2.42
CA PRO A 3 -7.47 14.49 -1.17
C PRO A 3 -8.94 14.05 -1.20
N GLY A 4 -9.33 13.15 -0.29
CA GLY A 4 -10.70 12.67 -0.15
C GLY A 4 -11.09 11.35 -0.83
N THR A 5 -10.18 10.51 -1.37
CA THR A 5 -10.60 9.17 -1.84
C THR A 5 -10.91 8.21 -0.70
N LEU A 6 -10.09 8.20 0.35
CA LEU A 6 -10.31 7.47 1.59
C LEU A 6 -9.85 8.33 2.76
N PRO A 7 -10.61 8.37 3.87
CA PRO A 7 -10.23 9.16 5.05
C PRO A 7 -9.12 8.46 5.84
N ALA A 8 -8.21 9.20 6.50
CA ALA A 8 -7.12 8.62 7.30
C ALA A 8 -7.57 7.61 8.37
N TRP A 9 -8.78 7.76 8.92
CA TRP A 9 -9.31 6.82 9.92
C TRP A 9 -9.51 5.40 9.37
N ILE A 10 -9.52 5.20 8.04
CA ILE A 10 -9.67 3.87 7.45
C ILE A 10 -8.51 2.92 7.78
N GLY A 11 -7.39 3.45 8.28
CA GLY A 11 -6.30 2.63 8.79
C GLY A 11 -6.74 1.73 9.93
N PHE A 12 -7.72 2.16 10.74
CA PHE A 12 -8.26 1.37 11.84
C PHE A 12 -8.95 0.07 11.37
N PRO A 13 -10.00 0.10 10.54
CA PRO A 13 -10.66 -1.13 10.09
C PRO A 13 -9.74 -1.99 9.22
N LEU A 14 -8.88 -1.40 8.39
CA LEU A 14 -7.94 -2.16 7.56
C LEU A 14 -6.90 -2.90 8.40
N GLY A 15 -6.32 -2.23 9.38
CA GLY A 15 -5.40 -2.85 10.32
C GLY A 15 -6.07 -3.90 11.20
N ALA A 16 -7.33 -3.71 11.61
CA ALA A 16 -8.05 -4.72 12.38
C ALA A 16 -8.26 -6.02 11.58
N ILE A 17 -8.59 -5.91 10.30
CA ILE A 17 -8.69 -7.09 9.42
C ILE A 17 -7.32 -7.75 9.24
N ASP A 18 -6.28 -6.96 9.03
CA ASP A 18 -4.92 -7.47 8.88
C ASP A 18 -4.41 -8.19 10.14
N ASP A 19 -4.68 -7.66 11.34
CA ASP A 19 -4.37 -8.35 12.59
C ASP A 19 -5.06 -9.73 12.68
N LEU A 20 -6.33 -9.80 12.29
CA LEU A 20 -7.11 -11.04 12.29
C LEU A 20 -6.64 -12.05 11.24
N VAL A 21 -6.27 -11.59 10.04
CA VAL A 21 -5.84 -12.45 8.92
C VAL A 21 -4.40 -12.93 9.12
N SER A 22 -3.52 -12.04 9.56
CA SER A 22 -2.10 -12.32 9.74
C SER A 22 -1.80 -13.06 11.06
N GLY A 23 -2.74 -13.04 12.01
CA GLY A 23 -2.57 -13.69 13.33
C GLY A 23 -1.54 -13.01 14.24
N GLN A 24 -1.16 -11.78 13.89
CA GLN A 24 -0.26 -10.95 14.68
C GLN A 24 -0.99 -10.38 15.92
N PRO A 25 -0.27 -9.90 16.95
CA PRO A 25 -0.89 -9.35 18.15
C PRO A 25 -1.91 -8.25 17.81
N PHE A 26 -3.16 -8.41 18.25
CA PHE A 26 -4.22 -7.48 17.91
C PHE A 26 -3.87 -6.05 18.33
N GLY A 27 -3.98 -5.12 17.39
CA GLY A 27 -3.56 -3.73 17.54
C GLY A 27 -2.25 -3.38 16.81
N SER A 28 -1.42 -4.35 16.43
CA SER A 28 -0.15 -4.06 15.76
C SER A 28 -0.36 -3.49 14.36
N ALA A 29 -1.15 -4.14 13.52
CA ALA A 29 -1.48 -3.62 12.20
C ALA A 29 -2.38 -2.39 12.30
N ILE A 30 -3.33 -2.33 13.25
CA ILE A 30 -4.12 -1.11 13.49
C ILE A 30 -3.20 0.11 13.66
N LEU A 31 -2.17 -0.01 14.50
CA LEU A 31 -1.20 1.06 14.74
C LEU A 31 -0.40 1.38 13.47
N LEU A 32 0.18 0.36 12.83
CA LEU A 32 1.04 0.53 11.66
C LEU A 32 0.29 1.13 10.47
N TRP A 33 -0.93 0.67 10.19
CA TRP A 33 -1.80 1.22 9.16
C TRP A 33 -2.16 2.68 9.43
N SER A 34 -2.52 3.00 10.67
CA SER A 34 -2.88 4.37 11.06
C SER A 34 -1.69 5.32 10.89
N ILE A 35 -0.50 4.92 11.34
CA ILE A 35 0.73 5.70 11.16
C ILE A 35 1.06 5.88 9.68
N ALA A 36 0.96 4.82 8.87
CA ALA A 36 1.25 4.89 7.44
C ALA A 36 0.33 5.88 6.71
N LEU A 37 -0.98 5.86 6.99
CA LEU A 37 -1.92 6.79 6.37
C LEU A 37 -1.70 8.24 6.82
N LEU A 38 -1.44 8.47 8.12
CA LEU A 38 -1.09 9.80 8.63
C LEU A 38 0.22 10.32 8.01
N ALA A 39 1.21 9.45 7.85
CA ALA A 39 2.47 9.79 7.20
C ALA A 39 2.25 10.16 5.73
N PHE A 40 1.37 9.44 5.01
CA PHE A 40 1.00 9.79 3.64
C PHE A 40 0.28 11.14 3.55
N GLU A 41 -0.70 11.40 4.43
CA GLU A 41 -1.39 12.70 4.46
C GLU A 41 -0.42 13.85 4.75
N TRP A 42 0.46 13.66 5.74
CA TRP A 42 1.47 14.66 6.07
C TRP A 42 2.43 14.90 4.90
N PHE A 43 2.95 13.85 4.27
CA PHE A 43 3.86 13.98 3.14
C PHE A 43 3.20 14.64 1.93
N GLU A 44 1.97 14.26 1.61
CA GLU A 44 1.20 14.83 0.50
C GLU A 44 0.86 16.31 0.71
N SER A 45 0.61 16.73 1.96
CA SER A 45 0.41 18.14 2.30
C SER A 45 1.65 19.02 2.04
N ARG A 46 2.86 18.42 2.07
CA ARG A 46 4.14 19.14 1.88
C ARG A 46 4.64 19.08 0.45
N PHE A 47 4.38 17.99 -0.25
CA PHE A 47 4.87 17.75 -1.61
C PHE A 47 3.71 17.45 -2.56
N PRO A 48 3.03 18.50 -3.09
CA PRO A 48 1.83 18.32 -3.91
C PRO A 48 2.12 17.81 -5.33
N TRP A 49 3.37 17.85 -5.82
CA TRP A 49 3.74 17.25 -7.10
C TRP A 49 3.98 15.74 -6.95
N ARG A 50 3.40 14.97 -7.86
CA ARG A 50 3.51 13.51 -7.90
C ARG A 50 3.86 13.03 -9.30
N GLY A 51 5.07 12.48 -9.41
CA GLY A 51 5.46 11.63 -10.54
C GLY A 51 5.27 10.16 -10.20
N PHE A 52 5.17 9.31 -11.23
CA PHE A 52 5.05 7.85 -11.05
C PHE A 52 6.13 7.28 -10.11
N LEU A 53 7.39 7.68 -10.30
CA LEU A 53 8.52 7.19 -9.48
C LEU A 53 8.38 7.56 -8.01
N GLN A 54 7.90 8.78 -7.71
CA GLN A 54 7.74 9.25 -6.34
C GLN A 54 6.62 8.47 -5.63
N ASP A 55 5.50 8.26 -6.31
CA ASP A 55 4.39 7.49 -5.76
C ASP A 55 4.73 6.00 -5.58
N TRP A 56 5.48 5.45 -6.54
CA TRP A 56 6.00 4.10 -6.43
C TRP A 56 6.98 3.97 -5.27
N LEU A 57 7.94 4.89 -5.13
CA LEU A 57 8.90 4.85 -4.03
C LEU A 57 8.21 5.03 -2.67
N ALA A 58 7.25 5.94 -2.57
CA ALA A 58 6.50 6.17 -1.33
C ALA A 58 5.70 4.93 -0.92
N SER A 59 5.01 4.28 -1.86
CA SER A 59 4.30 3.02 -1.59
C SER A 59 5.25 1.86 -1.27
N ALA A 60 6.38 1.74 -1.99
CA ALA A 60 7.40 0.73 -1.73
C ALA A 60 8.03 0.88 -0.33
N ILE A 61 8.35 2.10 0.10
CA ILE A 61 8.89 2.39 1.43
C ILE A 61 7.85 2.09 2.52
N ALA A 62 6.59 2.49 2.32
CA ALA A 62 5.53 2.24 3.28
C ALA A 62 5.26 0.73 3.45
N CYS A 63 5.07 0.00 2.34
CA CYS A 63 4.85 -1.44 2.39
C CYS A 63 6.09 -2.19 2.91
N GLY A 64 7.29 -1.77 2.50
CA GLY A 64 8.53 -2.39 2.95
C GLY A 64 8.76 -2.23 4.45
N SER A 65 8.58 -1.01 4.97
CA SER A 65 8.68 -0.74 6.40
C SER A 65 7.58 -1.47 7.18
N TYR A 66 6.36 -1.53 6.66
CA TYR A 66 5.27 -2.30 7.25
C TYR A 66 5.64 -3.78 7.44
N VAL A 67 6.06 -4.46 6.37
CA VAL A 67 6.40 -5.90 6.42
C VAL A 67 7.52 -6.18 7.41
N LEU A 68 8.55 -5.33 7.44
CA LEU A 68 9.68 -5.48 8.36
C LEU A 68 9.26 -5.26 9.83
N LEU A 69 8.46 -4.22 10.09
CA LEU A 69 7.96 -3.92 11.43
C LEU A 69 6.97 -4.99 11.92
N ALA A 70 6.07 -5.45 11.05
CA ALA A 70 5.14 -6.53 11.35
C ALA A 70 5.89 -7.83 11.67
N ALA A 71 6.91 -8.19 10.89
CA ALA A 71 7.75 -9.35 11.18
C ALA A 71 8.44 -9.24 12.56
N PHE A 72 8.93 -8.05 12.91
CA PHE A 72 9.56 -7.81 14.21
C PHE A 72 8.58 -7.87 15.39
N ILE A 73 7.37 -7.32 15.23
CA ILE A 73 6.33 -7.26 16.27
C ILE A 73 5.57 -8.59 16.41
N SER A 74 5.52 -9.40 15.35
CA SER A 74 4.73 -10.65 15.30
C SER A 74 5.07 -11.68 16.38
N GLY A 75 6.23 -11.56 17.04
CA GLY A 75 6.73 -12.58 17.97
C GLY A 75 7.25 -13.84 17.28
N ALA A 76 7.36 -13.85 15.95
CA ALA A 76 7.92 -14.97 15.20
C ALA A 76 9.43 -15.11 15.44
N VAL A 77 9.90 -16.35 15.49
CA VAL A 77 11.34 -16.64 15.54
C VAL A 77 11.95 -16.34 14.18
N LEU A 78 12.72 -15.26 14.07
CA LEU A 78 13.43 -14.88 12.85
C LEU A 78 14.47 -15.95 12.50
N SER A 79 14.08 -16.84 11.59
CA SER A 79 14.92 -17.90 11.05
C SER A 79 15.19 -17.66 9.57
N LEU A 80 16.24 -18.30 9.04
CA LEU A 80 16.61 -18.24 7.62
C LEU A 80 15.43 -18.49 6.66
N PRO A 81 14.56 -19.50 6.89
CA PRO A 81 13.38 -19.73 6.05
C PRO A 81 12.39 -18.55 6.06
N ILE A 82 12.13 -17.94 7.22
CA ILE A 82 11.22 -16.79 7.34
C ILE A 82 11.82 -15.56 6.65
N LEU A 83 13.11 -15.31 6.84
CA LEU A 83 13.82 -14.22 6.16
C LEU A 83 13.82 -14.42 4.64
N ALA A 84 13.99 -15.66 4.16
CA ALA A 84 13.89 -15.97 2.74
C ALA A 84 12.47 -15.78 2.19
N ALA A 85 11.42 -16.07 2.99
CA ALA A 85 10.03 -15.88 2.61
C ALA A 85 9.61 -14.40 2.55
N ILE A 86 10.24 -13.53 3.36
CA ILE A 86 10.00 -12.08 3.33
C ILE A 86 10.42 -11.46 1.99
N VAL A 87 11.46 -12.01 1.32
CA VAL A 87 11.98 -11.47 0.06
C VAL A 87 10.92 -11.45 -1.06
N PRO A 88 10.29 -12.58 -1.45
CA PRO A 88 9.25 -12.54 -2.48
C PRO A 88 8.03 -11.71 -2.04
N GLN A 89 7.70 -11.68 -0.75
CA GLN A 89 6.62 -10.85 -0.22
C GLN A 89 6.91 -9.35 -0.40
N LEU A 90 8.14 -8.91 -0.11
CA LEU A 90 8.56 -7.52 -0.33
C LEU A 90 8.54 -7.15 -1.81
N LEU A 91 9.10 -8.00 -2.66
CA LEU A 91 9.11 -7.77 -4.11
C LEU A 91 7.69 -7.64 -4.67
N LEU A 92 6.79 -8.54 -4.27
CA LEU A 92 5.39 -8.49 -4.69
C LEU A 92 4.70 -7.22 -4.17
N SER A 93 4.94 -6.85 -2.91
CA SER A 93 4.36 -5.64 -2.31
C SER A 93 4.80 -4.36 -3.03
N MET A 94 6.07 -4.27 -3.43
CA MET A 94 6.60 -3.14 -4.20
C MET A 94 6.11 -3.14 -5.65
N ALA A 95 5.86 -4.32 -6.24
CA ALA A 95 5.36 -4.48 -7.60
C ALA A 95 3.84 -4.26 -7.73
N LEU A 96 3.08 -4.31 -6.63
CA LEU A 96 1.63 -4.07 -6.67
C LEU A 96 1.29 -2.69 -7.20
N TYR A 97 2.03 -1.64 -6.80
CA TYR A 97 1.79 -0.29 -7.28
C TYR A 97 1.90 -0.16 -8.82
N PRO A 98 3.03 -0.54 -9.47
CA PRO A 98 3.13 -0.47 -10.93
C PRO A 98 2.10 -1.35 -11.65
N ILE A 99 1.76 -2.53 -11.11
CA ILE A 99 0.74 -3.41 -11.69
C ILE A 99 -0.63 -2.72 -11.67
N VAL A 100 -1.06 -2.19 -10.53
CA VAL A 100 -2.34 -1.49 -10.40
C VAL A 100 -2.36 -0.23 -11.28
N ALA A 101 -1.26 0.52 -11.32
CA ALA A 101 -1.14 1.69 -12.21
C ALA A 101 -1.30 1.31 -13.68
N ALA A 102 -0.69 0.20 -14.12
CA ALA A 102 -0.84 -0.32 -15.48
C ALA A 102 -2.28 -0.77 -15.77
N MET A 103 -2.94 -1.44 -14.82
CA MET A 103 -4.35 -1.82 -14.94
C MET A 103 -5.26 -0.60 -15.07
N VAL A 104 -5.07 0.42 -14.23
CA VAL A 104 -5.83 1.67 -14.30
C VAL A 104 -5.60 2.37 -15.65
N ALA A 105 -4.36 2.43 -16.13
CA ALA A 105 -4.05 3.00 -17.43
C ALA A 105 -4.69 2.23 -18.60
N ALA A 106 -4.79 0.90 -18.51
CA ALA A 106 -5.47 0.08 -19.50
C ALA A 106 -6.98 0.36 -19.51
N LEU A 107 -7.61 0.47 -18.34
CA LEU A 107 -9.03 0.83 -18.21
C LEU A 107 -9.30 2.26 -18.72
N ASP A 108 -8.38 3.19 -18.48
CA ASP A 108 -8.51 4.57 -18.97
C ASP A 108 -8.49 4.65 -20.50
N ARG A 109 -7.65 3.82 -21.17
CA ARG A 109 -7.68 3.70 -22.63
C ARG A 109 -9.04 3.22 -23.16
N ILE A 110 -9.70 2.29 -22.46
CA ILE A 110 -11.04 1.81 -22.82
C ILE A 110 -12.05 2.94 -22.68
N ARG A 111 -11.98 3.71 -21.59
CA ARG A 111 -12.85 4.86 -21.35
C ARG A 111 -12.75 5.94 -22.43
N LEU A 112 -11.57 6.14 -23.01
CA LEU A 112 -11.29 7.17 -24.02
C LEU A 112 -11.63 6.76 -25.46
N ILE A 113 -12.16 5.55 -25.68
CA ILE A 113 -12.61 5.11 -27.01
C ILE A 113 -13.75 6.03 -27.45
N ARG A 114 -13.50 6.88 -28.46
CA ARG A 114 -14.54 7.73 -29.06
C ARG A 114 -15.50 6.88 -29.88
N ILE A 115 -16.72 6.73 -29.39
CA ILE A 115 -17.82 6.17 -30.15
C ILE A 115 -18.25 7.23 -31.18
N LYS A 116 -18.08 6.93 -32.47
CA LYS A 116 -18.62 7.76 -33.56
C LYS A 116 -20.11 7.41 -33.71
N GLU A 117 -21.00 8.35 -33.43
CA GLU A 117 -22.41 8.22 -33.83
C GLU A 117 -22.48 8.31 -35.36
N ILE A 118 -23.00 7.25 -35.99
CA ILE A 118 -23.30 7.23 -37.43
C ILE A 118 -24.73 7.78 -37.55
N ARG A 119 -24.86 8.96 -38.15
CA ARG A 119 -26.15 9.59 -38.47
C ARG A 119 -26.38 9.57 -39.96
#